data_AF-A0A957HPW0-F1
#
_entry.id   AF-A0A957HPW0-F1
#
_cell.length_a   1.000
_cell.length_b   1.000
_cell.length_c   1.000
_cell.angle_alpha   90.00
_cell.angle_beta   90.00
_cell.angle_gamma   90.00
#
_symmetry.space_group_name_H-M   'P 1'
#
loop_
_entity.id
_entity.type
_entity.pdbx_description
1 polymer ?
#
loop_
_entity_poly.entity_id
_entity_poly.type
_entity_poly.pdbx_seq_one_letter_code
_entity_poly.pdbx_strand_id
1 'polypeptide(L)' 'MKETTTYEFWTLDGRHLGNITTDDPFAHVGELSHHYGIDADEIEWFEYDPAAWE' A
#
# COMPACT_ATOMS: atom_id res chain seq x y z
N MET A 1 -1.59 -19.20 11.60
CA MET A 1 -0.70 -18.36 10.77
C MET A 1 -1.61 -17.28 10.20
N LYS A 2 -1.31 -15.99 10.39
CA LYS A 2 -2.08 -14.96 9.69
C LYS A 2 -1.72 -15.04 8.21
N GLU A 3 -2.71 -15.05 7.34
CA GLU A 3 -2.49 -14.95 5.90
C GLU A 3 -2.02 -13.52 5.60
N THR A 4 -0.89 -13.40 4.92
CA THR A 4 -0.32 -12.11 4.51
C THR A 4 -0.56 -11.92 3.03
N THR A 5 -1.11 -10.78 2.64
CA THR A 5 -1.34 -10.40 1.24
C THR A 5 -0.33 -9.32 0.85
N THR A 6 0.06 -9.29 -0.43
CA THR A 6 0.85 -8.18 -0.96
C THR A 6 -0.08 -7.06 -1.36
N TYR A 7 0.16 -5.87 -0.83
CA TYR A 7 -0.58 -4.66 -1.18
C TYR A 7 0.32 -3.69 -1.93
N GLU A 8 -0.22 -3.03 -2.94
CA GLU A 8 0.43 -1.91 -3.64
C GLU A 8 -0.05 -0.60 -3.04
N PHE A 9 0.87 0.29 -2.66
CA PHE A 9 0.58 1.59 -2.07
C PHE A 9 0.78 2.70 -3.11
N TRP A 10 -0.19 3.60 -3.19
CA TRP A 10 -0.26 4.67 -4.18
C TRP A 10 -0.69 5.97 -3.51
N THR A 11 -0.26 7.09 -4.08
CA THR A 11 -0.84 8.39 -3.73
C THR A 11 -2.11 8.65 -4.54
N LEU A 12 -2.99 9.53 -4.06
CA LEU A 12 -4.17 9.98 -4.82
C LEU A 12 -3.83 10.64 -6.16
N ASP A 13 -2.64 11.24 -6.27
CA ASP A 13 -2.11 11.81 -7.52
C ASP A 13 -1.57 10.75 -8.50
N GLY A 14 -1.55 9.47 -8.10
CA GLY A 14 -1.14 8.35 -8.94
C GLY A 14 0.34 7.97 -8.87
N ARG A 15 1.06 8.41 -7.82
CA ARG A 15 2.46 8.02 -7.60
C ARG A 15 2.52 6.69 -6.83
N HIS A 16 3.24 5.71 -7.36
CA HIS A 16 3.52 4.46 -6.65
C HIS A 16 4.53 4.67 -5.50
N LEU A 17 4.22 4.13 -4.32
CA LEU A 17 5.05 4.20 -3.12
C LEU A 17 5.77 2.88 -2.80
N GLY A 18 5.22 1.75 -3.23
CA GLY A 18 5.84 0.43 -3.07
C GLY A 18 4.84 -0.69 -2.85
N ASN A 19 5.37 -1.92 -2.73
CA ASN A 19 4.60 -3.12 -2.48
C ASN A 19 5.01 -3.74 -1.14
N ILE A 20 4.06 -4.02 -0.26
CA ILE A 20 4.32 -4.56 1.08
C ILE A 20 3.46 -5.79 1.32
N THR A 21 4.10 -6.90 1.69
CA THR A 21 3.42 -8.12 2.13
C THR A 21 3.10 -8.03 3.62
N THR A 22 1.83 -7.95 3.97
CA THR A 22 1.36 -7.71 5.35
C THR A 22 -0.04 -8.29 5.56
N ASP A 23 -0.41 -8.55 6.81
CA ASP A 23 -1.81 -8.87 7.17
C ASP A 23 -2.63 -7.61 7.51
N ASP A 24 -1.96 -6.47 7.69
CA ASP A 24 -2.60 -5.17 7.94
C ASP A 24 -1.86 -4.07 7.15
N PRO A 25 -2.38 -3.64 5.99
CA PRO A 25 -1.77 -2.56 5.19
C PRO A 25 -1.87 -1.19 5.88
N PHE A 26 -2.91 -0.97 6.70
CA PHE A 26 -3.11 0.30 7.40
C PHE A 26 -1.95 0.64 8.35
N ALA A 27 -1.35 -0.36 9.01
CA ALA A 27 -0.18 -0.17 9.87
C ALA A 27 1.04 0.47 9.17
N HIS A 28 1.16 0.35 7.84
CA HIS A 28 2.28 0.87 7.06
C HIS A 28 2.06 2.29 6.55
N VAL A 29 0.82 2.78 6.53
CA VAL A 29 0.47 4.11 6.02
C VAL A 29 1.24 5.21 6.78
N GLY A 30 1.37 5.10 8.10
CA GLY A 30 2.11 6.07 8.91
C GLY A 30 3.61 6.10 8.58
N GLU A 31 4.22 4.95 8.33
CA GLU A 31 5.64 4.87 7.93
C GLU A 31 5.84 5.47 6.54
N LEU A 32 4.98 5.12 5.58
CA LEU A 32 5.02 5.65 4.21
C LEU A 32 4.81 7.16 4.19
N SER A 33 3.83 7.66 4.96
CA SER A 33 3.57 9.08 5.15
C SER A 33 4.81 9.82 5.64
N HIS A 34 5.46 9.32 6.69
CA HIS A 34 6.69 9.90 7.23
C HIS A 34 7.86 9.84 6.25
N HIS A 35 8.05 8.70 5.59
CA HIS A 35 9.17 8.47 4.68
C HIS A 35 9.09 9.33 3.42
N TYR A 36 7.90 9.46 2.84
CA TYR A 36 7.67 10.18 1.59
C TYR A 36 7.22 11.64 1.79
N GLY A 37 6.87 12.04 3.01
CA GLY A 37 6.37 13.38 3.32
C GLY A 37 4.99 13.65 2.71
N ILE A 38 4.11 12.64 2.76
CA ILE A 38 2.77 12.64 2.16
C ILE A 38 1.76 12.46 3.29
N ASP A 39 0.62 13.14 3.23
CA ASP A 39 -0.41 12.98 4.25
C ASP A 39 -0.99 11.56 4.20
N ALA A 40 -1.25 10.96 5.37
CA ALA A 40 -1.72 9.57 5.45
C ALA A 40 -3.06 9.35 4.74
N ASP A 41 -3.92 10.37 4.68
CA ASP A 41 -5.19 10.32 3.95
C ASP A 41 -5.03 10.44 2.42
N GLU A 42 -3.84 10.81 1.94
CA GLU A 42 -3.51 10.82 0.50
C GLU A 42 -2.93 9.49 0.01
N ILE A 43 -2.86 8.45 0.86
CA ILE A 43 -2.31 7.14 0.53
C ILE A 43 -3.45 6.12 0.42
N GLU A 44 -3.55 5.47 -0.74
CA GLU A 44 -4.45 4.34 -0.99
C GLU A 44 -3.64 3.06 -1.19
N TRP A 45 -4.26 1.91 -0.90
CA TRP A 45 -3.66 0.61 -1.13
C TRP A 45 -4.64 -0.38 -1.75
N PHE A 46 -4.11 -1.24 -2.61
CA PHE A 46 -4.88 -2.24 -3.34
C PHE A 46 -4.22 -3.60 -3.17
N GLU A 47 -5.01 -4.66 -3.01
CA GLU A 47 -4.45 -6.02 -3.05
C GLU A 47 -3.83 -6.26 -4.41
N TYR A 48 -2.56 -6.67 -4.42
CA TYR A 48 -1.87 -7.06 -5.64
C TYR A 48 -2.45 -8.38 -6.12
N ASP A 49 -3.29 -8.32 -7.16
CA ASP A 49 -3.84 -9.49 -7.83
C ASP A 49 -3.16 -9.68 -9.20
N PRO A 50 -2.24 -10.64 -9.35
CA PRO A 50 -1.56 -10.89 -10.63
C PRO A 50 -2.52 -11.42 -11.72
N ALA A 51 -3.71 -11.91 -11.35
CA ALA A 51 -4.72 -12.41 -12.27
C ALA A 51 -5.64 -11.30 -12.84
N ALA A 52 -5.64 -10.09 -12.25
CA ALA A 52 -6.42 -8.96 -12.72
C ALA A 52 -6.01 -8.43 -14.11
N TRP A 53 -4.89 -8.91 -14.64
CA TRP A 53 -4.31 -8.51 -15.93
C TRP A 53 -4.42 -9.59 -17.02
N GLU A 54 -5.13 -10.70 -16.76
CA GLU A 54 -5.38 -11.81 -17.70
C GLU A 54 -6.64 -11.65 -18.56
#